data_AF-A0A2G9WPQ0-F1
#
_entry.id   AF-A0A2G9WPQ0-F1
#
_cell.length_a   1.000
_cell.length_b   1.000
_cell.length_c   1.000
_cell.angle_alpha   90.00
_cell.angle_beta   90.00
_cell.angle_gamma   90.00
#
_symmetry.space_group_name_H-M   'P 1'
#
loop_
_entity.id
_entity.type
_entity.pdbx_description
1 polymer ?
#
loop_
_entity_poly.entity_id
_entity_poly.type
_entity_poly.pdbx_seq_one_letter_code
_entity_poly.pdbx_strand_id
1 'polypeptide(L)'
;MSSPDPQRAGVPSSRLMTVALVGAAVLALAGGGAFYFASQKAARPVEAGAIAVRVGAKSCEPMDLTVPAGRNVFEIENASDRPIEWEILDGVMVVEERENIAPGFKSQLTARLKPGTYDITCGLLSNPRGKLTVTASAHSEAERAKPPLKAFIGPLSEYKVYLALQSGQMSQATQALATAVDSGDLAAARTAYAAARIAYRHVEAVSGRIADIENAIDPIAAYLAGREQDPAFTGFHRIEFGLWHENSAAGLKPVADKLAADAAALRDRLKALKFEPADLAGNASREARRLAEGPIVSGDSLYAGDDLSEFAAAVDGLEKPVSLLLPLAGEASPDTAKAVTDAFAATRAEIGKLGGPGSAPVAYSEVPPDARKALAAAFVALADAVDRINPALGLE
;
A
#
# COMPACT_ATOMS: atom_id res chain seq x y z
N MET A 1 -86.85 -24.94 -4.89
CA MET A 1 -85.90 -26.06 -5.02
C MET A 1 -85.89 -26.52 -6.46
N SER A 2 -84.88 -26.16 -7.23
CA SER A 2 -84.61 -26.78 -8.54
C SER A 2 -83.11 -26.67 -8.81
N SER A 3 -82.42 -27.81 -8.81
CA SER A 3 -80.98 -27.93 -9.06
C SER A 3 -80.67 -27.76 -10.56
N PRO A 4 -79.52 -27.16 -10.96
CA PRO A 4 -79.04 -27.25 -12.33
C PRO A 4 -78.30 -28.58 -12.58
N ASP A 5 -78.54 -29.15 -13.76
CA ASP A 5 -77.97 -30.38 -14.32
C ASP A 5 -76.43 -30.32 -14.48
N PRO A 6 -75.71 -31.45 -14.34
CA PRO A 6 -74.29 -31.53 -14.65
C PRO A 6 -74.07 -31.59 -16.18
N GLN A 7 -73.36 -30.60 -16.73
CA GLN A 7 -72.89 -30.63 -18.11
C GLN A 7 -71.87 -31.76 -18.31
N ARG A 8 -72.19 -32.70 -19.21
CA ARG A 8 -71.27 -33.72 -19.71
C ARG A 8 -70.16 -33.07 -20.54
N ALA A 9 -68.92 -33.11 -20.04
CA ALA A 9 -67.75 -32.82 -20.86
C ALA A 9 -67.64 -33.88 -21.97
N GLY A 10 -67.63 -33.43 -23.23
CA GLY A 10 -67.51 -34.30 -24.40
C GLY A 10 -66.18 -35.05 -24.42
N VAL A 11 -66.23 -36.36 -24.60
CA VAL A 11 -65.04 -37.19 -24.82
C VAL A 11 -64.40 -36.76 -26.15
N PRO A 12 -63.12 -36.34 -26.18
CA PRO A 12 -62.48 -35.92 -27.42
C PRO A 12 -62.38 -37.11 -28.39
N SER A 13 -62.71 -36.87 -29.66
CA SER A 13 -62.70 -37.90 -30.71
C SER A 13 -61.32 -38.52 -30.88
N SER A 14 -61.25 -39.84 -31.07
CA SER A 14 -59.99 -40.61 -31.11
C SER A 14 -58.94 -40.09 -32.10
N ARG A 15 -59.38 -39.47 -33.21
CA ARG A 15 -58.50 -38.89 -34.23
C ARG A 15 -57.69 -37.69 -33.74
N LEU A 16 -58.28 -36.82 -32.93
CA LEU A 16 -57.57 -35.66 -32.36
C LEU A 16 -56.46 -36.11 -31.40
N MET A 17 -56.70 -37.19 -30.65
CA MET A 17 -55.73 -37.77 -29.74
C MET A 17 -54.56 -38.44 -30.47
N THR A 18 -54.82 -39.13 -31.59
CA THR A 18 -53.76 -39.72 -32.43
C THR A 18 -52.90 -38.64 -33.09
N VAL A 19 -53.50 -37.56 -33.60
CA VAL A 19 -52.75 -36.45 -34.20
C VAL A 19 -51.88 -35.74 -33.15
N ALA A 20 -52.39 -35.54 -31.93
CA ALA A 20 -51.61 -34.95 -30.85
C ALA A 20 -50.41 -35.82 -30.45
N LEU A 21 -50.58 -37.14 -30.37
CA LEU A 21 -49.50 -38.10 -30.06
C LEU A 21 -48.41 -38.13 -31.13
N VAL A 22 -48.80 -38.14 -32.41
CA VAL A 22 -47.83 -38.08 -33.52
C VAL A 22 -47.11 -36.74 -33.54
N GLY A 23 -47.82 -35.63 -33.30
CA GLY A 23 -47.22 -34.30 -33.19
C GLY A 23 -46.20 -34.20 -32.05
N ALA A 24 -46.52 -34.75 -30.87
CA ALA A 24 -45.61 -34.79 -29.73
C ALA A 24 -44.37 -35.66 -30.01
N ALA A 25 -44.53 -36.81 -30.67
CA ALA A 25 -43.41 -37.67 -31.04
C ALA A 25 -42.46 -36.99 -32.06
N VAL A 26 -43.02 -36.29 -33.05
CA VAL A 26 -42.22 -35.53 -34.03
C VAL A 26 -41.50 -34.37 -33.36
N LEU A 27 -42.15 -33.63 -32.46
CA LEU A 27 -41.51 -32.55 -31.71
C LEU A 27 -40.41 -33.06 -30.77
N ALA A 28 -40.59 -34.22 -30.14
CA ALA A 28 -39.57 -34.85 -29.30
C ALA A 28 -38.35 -35.29 -30.14
N LEU A 29 -38.57 -35.88 -31.31
CA LEU A 29 -37.49 -36.26 -32.23
C LEU A 29 -36.76 -35.03 -32.80
N ALA A 30 -37.49 -33.99 -33.18
CA ALA A 30 -36.90 -32.73 -33.65
C ALA A 30 -36.12 -32.02 -32.53
N GLY A 31 -36.66 -32.00 -31.31
CA GLY A 31 -35.98 -31.48 -30.13
C GLY A 31 -34.70 -32.27 -29.79
N GLY A 32 -34.76 -33.59 -29.85
CA GLY A 32 -33.59 -34.46 -29.68
C GLY A 32 -32.53 -34.24 -30.76
N GLY A 33 -32.93 -34.09 -32.02
CA GLY A 33 -32.04 -33.77 -33.14
C GLY A 33 -31.39 -32.40 -33.00
N ALA A 34 -32.17 -31.38 -32.62
CA ALA A 34 -31.67 -30.04 -32.37
C ALA A 34 -30.71 -29.99 -31.17
N PHE A 35 -31.03 -30.70 -30.08
CA PHE A 35 -30.15 -30.82 -28.91
C PHE A 35 -28.85 -31.53 -29.27
N TYR A 36 -28.92 -32.65 -30.01
CA TYR A 36 -27.73 -33.37 -30.48
C TYR A 36 -26.84 -32.48 -31.36
N PHE A 37 -27.43 -31.74 -32.31
CA PHE A 37 -26.70 -30.84 -33.17
C PHE A 37 -26.11 -29.63 -32.42
N ALA A 38 -26.85 -29.06 -31.47
CA ALA A 38 -26.36 -27.98 -30.61
C ALA A 38 -25.24 -28.47 -29.69
N SER A 39 -25.33 -29.68 -29.14
CA SER A 39 -24.29 -30.27 -28.28
C SER A 39 -22.97 -30.53 -29.03
N GLN A 40 -23.02 -30.85 -30.32
CA GLN A 40 -21.80 -30.96 -31.13
C GLN A 40 -21.16 -29.61 -31.46
N LYS A 41 -21.95 -28.53 -31.49
CA LYS A 41 -21.47 -27.16 -31.79
C LYS A 41 -21.13 -26.33 -30.54
N ALA A 42 -21.54 -26.76 -29.35
CA ALA A 42 -21.28 -26.09 -28.08
C ALA A 42 -19.88 -26.38 -27.51
N ALA A 43 -18.86 -26.53 -28.36
CA ALA A 43 -17.48 -26.50 -27.89
C ALA A 43 -17.16 -25.07 -27.44
N ARG A 44 -16.83 -24.89 -26.15
CA ARG A 44 -16.33 -23.60 -25.66
C ARG A 44 -15.07 -23.25 -26.45
N PRO A 45 -14.94 -22.02 -26.99
CA PRO A 45 -13.72 -21.63 -27.68
C PRO A 45 -12.54 -21.72 -26.72
N VAL A 46 -11.50 -22.44 -27.13
CA VAL A 46 -10.24 -22.55 -26.40
C VAL A 46 -9.61 -21.17 -26.34
N GLU A 47 -9.17 -20.75 -25.15
CA GLU A 47 -8.41 -19.50 -24.98
C GLU A 47 -7.14 -19.60 -25.84
N ALA A 48 -6.88 -18.58 -26.65
CA ALA A 48 -5.71 -18.56 -27.53
C ALA A 48 -4.43 -18.66 -26.67
N GLY A 49 -3.59 -19.66 -26.97
CA GLY A 49 -2.37 -19.93 -26.21
C GLY A 49 -2.49 -20.96 -25.08
N ALA A 50 -3.63 -21.66 -24.95
CA ALA A 50 -3.74 -22.78 -24.01
C ALA A 50 -2.80 -23.94 -24.37
N ILE A 51 -2.18 -24.52 -23.34
CA ILE A 51 -1.25 -25.64 -23.44
C ILE A 51 -2.03 -26.94 -23.52
N ALA A 52 -1.96 -27.63 -24.64
CA ALA A 52 -2.68 -28.89 -24.84
C ALA A 52 -2.02 -30.04 -24.05
N VAL A 53 -2.85 -30.79 -23.32
CA VAL A 53 -2.47 -32.00 -22.60
C VAL A 53 -3.48 -33.08 -22.94
N ARG A 54 -3.03 -34.17 -23.56
CA ARG A 54 -3.87 -35.32 -23.89
C ARG A 54 -3.60 -36.44 -22.89
N VAL A 55 -4.61 -36.83 -22.11
CA VAL A 55 -4.46 -37.86 -21.07
C VAL A 55 -5.04 -39.17 -21.57
N GLY A 56 -4.16 -40.14 -21.84
CA GLY A 56 -4.52 -41.49 -22.26
C GLY A 56 -4.70 -42.46 -21.09
N ALA A 57 -4.87 -43.75 -21.38
CA ALA A 57 -5.11 -44.76 -20.36
C ALA A 57 -3.93 -44.97 -19.38
N LYS A 58 -2.69 -44.72 -19.83
CA LYS A 58 -1.45 -45.02 -19.07
C LYS A 58 -0.48 -43.84 -18.93
N SER A 59 -0.67 -42.75 -19.68
CA SER A 59 0.27 -41.62 -19.76
C SER A 59 -0.42 -40.37 -20.30
N CYS A 60 0.21 -39.21 -20.11
CA CYS A 60 -0.13 -37.98 -20.80
C CYS A 60 0.73 -37.77 -22.05
N GLU A 61 0.23 -36.97 -22.98
CA GLU A 61 0.99 -36.40 -24.07
C GLU A 61 0.86 -34.86 -24.03
N PRO A 62 1.95 -34.13 -23.82
CA PRO A 62 3.29 -34.62 -23.44
C PRO A 62 3.34 -35.07 -21.95
N MET A 63 4.31 -35.94 -21.64
CA MET A 63 4.67 -36.28 -20.24
C MET A 63 5.55 -35.21 -19.58
N ASP A 64 6.27 -34.43 -20.39
CA ASP A 64 7.16 -33.37 -19.94
C ASP A 64 6.73 -32.04 -20.55
N LEU A 65 6.37 -31.09 -19.70
CA LEU A 65 5.91 -29.75 -20.06
C LEU A 65 6.92 -28.71 -19.61
N THR A 66 7.08 -27.64 -20.38
CA THR A 66 7.83 -26.45 -19.96
C THR A 66 7.02 -25.20 -20.23
N VAL A 67 6.83 -24.36 -19.22
CA VAL A 67 6.02 -23.14 -19.29
C VAL A 67 6.68 -21.99 -18.52
N PRO A 68 6.43 -20.71 -18.85
CA PRO A 68 6.93 -19.60 -18.05
C PRO A 68 6.15 -19.49 -16.73
N ALA A 69 6.81 -19.01 -15.67
CA ALA A 69 6.15 -18.67 -14.42
C ALA A 69 5.13 -17.54 -14.61
N GLY A 70 4.00 -17.64 -13.90
CA GLY A 70 2.84 -16.78 -14.07
C GLY A 70 1.57 -17.56 -14.38
N ARG A 71 0.56 -16.87 -14.93
CA ARG A 71 -0.73 -17.47 -15.31
C ARG A 71 -0.54 -18.32 -16.57
N ASN A 72 -0.86 -19.60 -16.48
CA ASN A 72 -0.88 -20.55 -17.57
C ASN A 72 -2.27 -21.18 -17.67
N VAL A 73 -2.69 -21.50 -18.89
CA VAL A 73 -3.97 -22.18 -19.16
C VAL A 73 -3.66 -23.50 -19.85
N PHE A 74 -4.16 -24.59 -19.30
CA PHE A 74 -4.03 -25.93 -19.85
C PHE A 74 -5.37 -26.37 -20.44
N GLU A 75 -5.36 -26.93 -21.65
CA GLU A 75 -6.49 -27.64 -22.23
C GLU A 75 -6.23 -29.15 -22.10
N ILE A 76 -7.01 -29.79 -21.22
CA ILE A 76 -6.87 -31.19 -20.88
C ILE A 76 -7.92 -31.99 -21.66
N GLU A 77 -7.48 -32.86 -22.56
CA GLU A 77 -8.32 -33.79 -23.30
C GLU A 77 -8.24 -35.18 -22.68
N ASN A 78 -9.39 -35.76 -22.33
CA ASN A 78 -9.46 -37.15 -21.94
C ASN A 78 -9.53 -38.07 -23.16
N ALA A 79 -8.42 -38.73 -23.46
CA ALA A 79 -8.27 -39.71 -24.53
C ALA A 79 -8.36 -41.17 -24.04
N SER A 80 -8.80 -41.37 -22.80
CA SER A 80 -9.00 -42.70 -22.19
C SER A 80 -10.46 -43.16 -22.29
N ASP A 81 -10.73 -44.36 -21.78
CA ASP A 81 -12.05 -45.00 -21.76
C ASP A 81 -12.85 -44.74 -20.47
N ARG A 82 -12.30 -43.95 -19.53
CA ARG A 82 -12.87 -43.68 -18.21
C ARG A 82 -12.79 -42.21 -17.83
N PRO A 83 -13.59 -41.73 -16.86
CA PRO A 83 -13.38 -40.41 -16.28
C PRO A 83 -11.98 -40.29 -15.67
N ILE A 84 -11.36 -39.11 -15.81
CA ILE A 84 -10.02 -38.82 -15.29
C ILE A 84 -10.01 -37.54 -14.47
N GLU A 85 -8.93 -37.38 -13.71
CA GLU A 85 -8.46 -36.11 -13.16
C GLU A 85 -7.07 -35.77 -13.71
N TRP A 86 -6.76 -34.48 -13.72
CA TRP A 86 -5.42 -33.96 -14.04
C TRP A 86 -5.04 -32.91 -13.01
N GLU A 87 -3.95 -33.16 -12.30
CA GLU A 87 -3.47 -32.33 -11.19
C GLU A 87 -2.04 -31.88 -11.45
N ILE A 88 -1.69 -30.70 -10.93
CA ILE A 88 -0.32 -30.21 -10.79
C ILE A 88 0.08 -30.36 -9.33
N LEU A 89 1.19 -31.05 -9.06
CA LEU A 89 1.61 -31.39 -7.70
C LEU A 89 2.98 -30.79 -7.35
N ASP A 90 3.09 -30.26 -6.14
CA ASP A 90 4.36 -29.90 -5.50
C ASP A 90 4.62 -30.86 -4.33
N GLY A 91 5.37 -31.93 -4.61
CA GLY A 91 5.54 -33.05 -3.70
C GLY A 91 4.23 -33.81 -3.44
N VAL A 92 3.64 -33.58 -2.27
CA VAL A 92 2.36 -34.19 -1.85
C VAL A 92 1.19 -33.20 -1.92
N MET A 93 1.45 -31.93 -2.23
CA MET A 93 0.44 -30.88 -2.28
C MET A 93 -0.13 -30.76 -3.69
N VAL A 94 -1.46 -30.68 -3.79
CA VAL A 94 -2.14 -30.30 -5.04
C VAL A 94 -2.06 -28.79 -5.19
N VAL A 95 -1.39 -28.34 -6.25
CA VAL A 95 -1.26 -26.92 -6.60
C VAL A 95 -2.52 -26.44 -7.31
N GLU A 96 -2.96 -27.20 -8.31
CA GLU A 96 -4.23 -27.01 -9.00
C GLU A 96 -4.72 -28.31 -9.64
N GLU A 97 -6.02 -28.44 -9.86
CA GLU A 97 -6.62 -29.68 -10.38
C GLU A 97 -7.85 -29.47 -11.28
N ARG A 98 -8.09 -30.47 -12.13
CA ARG A 98 -9.36 -30.62 -12.84
C ARG A 98 -9.82 -32.08 -12.82
N GLU A 99 -10.93 -32.31 -12.11
CA GLU A 99 -11.53 -33.64 -11.94
C GLU A 99 -12.71 -33.93 -12.88
N ASN A 100 -13.13 -35.21 -12.90
CA ASN A 100 -14.35 -35.70 -13.56
C ASN A 100 -14.44 -35.39 -15.07
N ILE A 101 -13.29 -35.39 -15.77
CA ILE A 101 -13.26 -35.19 -17.23
C ILE A 101 -13.70 -36.49 -17.89
N ALA A 102 -14.88 -36.53 -18.50
CA ALA A 102 -15.42 -37.72 -19.15
C ALA A 102 -14.64 -38.13 -20.42
N PRO A 103 -14.69 -39.41 -20.83
CA PRO A 103 -14.05 -39.89 -22.07
C PRO A 103 -14.43 -39.05 -23.30
N GLY A 104 -13.43 -38.58 -24.05
CA GLY A 104 -13.62 -37.76 -25.26
C GLY A 104 -13.92 -36.28 -24.99
N PHE A 105 -13.97 -35.83 -23.74
CA PHE A 105 -14.20 -34.43 -23.39
C PHE A 105 -12.89 -33.69 -23.17
N LYS A 106 -12.97 -32.36 -23.37
CA LYS A 106 -11.91 -31.41 -23.03
C LYS A 106 -12.34 -30.53 -21.85
N SER A 107 -11.38 -30.13 -21.01
CA SER A 107 -11.58 -29.16 -19.93
C SER A 107 -10.39 -28.24 -19.83
N GLN A 108 -10.62 -27.00 -19.40
CA GLN A 108 -9.54 -26.05 -19.14
C GLN A 108 -9.21 -25.98 -17.65
N LEU A 109 -7.92 -25.82 -17.35
CA LEU A 109 -7.41 -25.49 -16.02
C LEU A 109 -6.53 -24.25 -16.13
N THR A 110 -6.78 -23.24 -15.30
CA THR A 110 -5.91 -22.05 -15.20
C THR A 110 -5.12 -22.13 -13.91
N ALA A 111 -3.80 -22.05 -13.98
CA ALA A 111 -2.93 -22.08 -12.81
C ALA A 111 -1.95 -20.91 -12.83
N ARG A 112 -1.67 -20.30 -11.67
CA ARG A 112 -0.59 -19.32 -11.51
C ARG A 112 0.61 -19.99 -10.86
N LEU A 113 1.62 -20.31 -11.68
CA LEU A 113 2.73 -21.18 -11.30
C LEU A 113 3.99 -20.36 -10.95
N LYS A 114 4.71 -20.80 -9.90
CA LYS A 114 6.04 -20.26 -9.54
C LYS A 114 7.14 -21.04 -10.25
N PRO A 115 8.33 -20.46 -10.50
CA PRO A 115 9.45 -21.19 -11.08
C PRO A 115 9.81 -22.42 -10.23
N GLY A 116 10.00 -23.57 -10.87
CA GLY A 116 10.24 -24.84 -10.19
C GLY A 116 9.91 -26.05 -11.04
N THR A 117 9.98 -27.23 -10.44
CA THR A 117 9.60 -28.49 -11.09
C THR A 117 8.47 -29.12 -10.30
N TYR A 118 7.37 -29.41 -10.99
CA TYR A 118 6.15 -30.01 -10.46
C TYR A 118 5.95 -31.39 -11.09
N ASP A 119 5.20 -32.25 -10.42
CA ASP A 119 4.64 -33.44 -11.04
C ASP A 119 3.28 -33.12 -11.66
N ILE A 120 2.88 -33.87 -12.69
CA ILE A 120 1.51 -33.87 -13.20
C ILE A 120 0.92 -35.28 -13.19
N THR A 121 -0.35 -35.42 -12.82
CA THR A 121 -1.03 -36.72 -12.89
C THR A 121 -1.50 -37.02 -14.30
N CYS A 122 -1.55 -38.31 -14.65
CA CYS A 122 -1.83 -38.75 -16.02
C CYS A 122 -2.93 -39.78 -16.07
N GLY A 123 -4.11 -39.39 -15.59
CA GLY A 123 -5.30 -40.24 -15.55
C GLY A 123 -5.35 -41.02 -14.24
N LEU A 124 -5.10 -42.34 -14.29
CA LEU A 124 -5.15 -43.16 -13.08
C LEU A 124 -4.01 -42.82 -12.12
N LEU A 125 -4.29 -42.80 -10.82
CA LEU A 125 -3.30 -42.58 -9.76
C LEU A 125 -2.11 -43.56 -9.80
N SER A 126 -2.30 -44.74 -10.38
CA SER A 126 -1.25 -45.75 -10.58
C SER A 126 -0.34 -45.49 -11.78
N ASN A 127 -0.70 -44.54 -12.65
CA ASN A 127 0.10 -44.21 -13.83
C ASN A 127 1.35 -43.44 -13.42
N PRO A 128 2.45 -43.55 -14.20
CA PRO A 128 3.59 -42.69 -13.99
C PRO A 128 3.18 -41.21 -14.09
N ARG A 129 3.72 -40.39 -13.19
CA ARG A 129 3.53 -38.94 -13.23
C ARG A 129 4.39 -38.32 -14.31
N GLY A 130 3.87 -37.30 -14.98
CA GLY A 130 4.66 -36.42 -15.84
C GLY A 130 5.40 -35.36 -15.03
N LYS A 131 6.20 -34.54 -15.71
CA LYS A 131 6.90 -33.38 -15.15
C LYS A 131 6.44 -32.09 -15.79
N LEU A 132 6.25 -31.06 -14.98
CA LEU A 132 6.02 -29.69 -15.42
C LEU A 132 7.15 -28.80 -14.90
N THR A 133 7.99 -28.34 -15.82
CA THR A 133 9.07 -27.39 -15.52
C THR A 133 8.58 -25.97 -15.75
N VAL A 134 8.62 -25.15 -14.72
CA VAL A 134 8.22 -23.75 -14.79
C VAL A 134 9.47 -22.89 -14.78
N THR A 135 9.75 -22.22 -15.89
CA THR A 135 10.92 -21.35 -16.03
C THR A 135 10.70 -20.00 -15.38
N ALA A 136 11.79 -19.35 -14.95
CA ALA A 136 11.72 -17.98 -14.50
C ALA A 136 11.24 -17.06 -15.63
N SER A 137 10.27 -16.22 -15.32
CA SER A 137 9.85 -15.06 -16.11
C SER A 137 10.30 -13.78 -15.42
N ALA A 138 10.44 -12.69 -16.17
CA ALA A 138 10.77 -11.36 -15.61
C ALA A 138 9.84 -10.98 -14.45
N HIS A 139 8.54 -11.29 -14.57
CA HIS A 139 7.56 -11.10 -13.49
C HIS A 139 7.89 -11.97 -12.27
N SER A 140 8.23 -13.24 -12.44
CA SER A 140 8.56 -14.13 -11.32
C SER A 140 9.89 -13.81 -10.64
N GLU A 141 10.83 -13.23 -11.38
CA GLU A 141 12.10 -12.75 -10.80
C GLU A 141 11.86 -11.49 -9.97
N ALA A 142 11.04 -10.56 -10.47
CA ALA A 142 10.60 -9.40 -9.71
C ALA A 142 9.83 -9.80 -8.44
N GLU A 143 8.93 -10.80 -8.51
CA GLU A 143 8.22 -11.32 -7.34
C GLU A 143 9.15 -12.03 -6.34
N ARG A 144 10.17 -12.75 -6.82
CA ARG A 144 11.15 -13.41 -5.96
C ARG A 144 12.06 -12.42 -5.24
N ALA A 145 12.33 -11.27 -5.86
CA ALA A 145 13.13 -10.19 -5.29
C ALA A 145 12.39 -9.46 -4.14
N LYS A 146 11.07 -9.63 -4.01
CA LYS A 146 10.29 -9.02 -2.93
C LYS A 146 10.58 -9.72 -1.59
N PRO A 147 10.89 -8.97 -0.51
CA PRO A 147 11.11 -9.56 0.80
C PRO A 147 9.86 -10.25 1.35
N PRO A 148 10.01 -11.38 2.08
CA PRO A 148 8.88 -11.97 2.81
C PRO A 148 8.42 -11.02 3.93
N LEU A 149 7.13 -11.05 4.30
CA LEU A 149 6.57 -10.16 5.34
C LEU A 149 7.36 -10.15 6.67
N LYS A 150 7.95 -11.30 7.05
CA LYS A 150 8.80 -11.40 8.25
C LYS A 150 10.03 -10.50 8.22
N ALA A 151 10.52 -10.11 7.04
CA ALA A 151 11.65 -9.21 6.87
C ALA A 151 11.36 -7.80 7.40
N PHE A 152 10.09 -7.40 7.50
CA PHE A 152 9.68 -6.08 7.98
C PHE A 152 9.51 -6.00 9.50
N ILE A 153 9.54 -7.13 10.23
CA ILE A 153 9.40 -7.15 11.70
C ILE A 153 10.52 -6.32 12.36
N GLY A 154 11.76 -6.47 11.88
CA GLY A 154 12.92 -5.70 12.36
C GLY A 154 12.75 -4.19 12.15
N PRO A 155 12.58 -3.72 10.89
CA PRO A 155 12.31 -2.33 10.57
C PRO A 155 11.15 -1.72 11.37
N LEU A 156 10.01 -2.42 11.49
CA LEU A 156 8.86 -1.93 12.25
C LEU A 156 9.18 -1.79 13.75
N SER A 157 9.91 -2.76 14.32
CA SER A 157 10.29 -2.74 15.74
C SER A 157 11.28 -1.61 16.02
N GLU A 158 12.28 -1.42 15.17
CA GLU A 158 13.25 -0.35 15.31
C GLU A 158 12.61 1.02 15.16
N TYR A 159 11.69 1.19 14.21
CA TYR A 159 10.97 2.45 14.06
C TYR A 159 10.11 2.78 15.28
N LYS A 160 9.47 1.77 15.89
CA LYS A 160 8.72 1.96 17.14
C LYS A 160 9.63 2.43 18.28
N VAL A 161 10.85 1.90 18.38
CA VAL A 161 11.85 2.36 19.36
C VAL A 161 12.25 3.79 19.08
N TYR A 162 12.54 4.12 17.81
CA TYR A 162 12.86 5.49 17.41
C TYR A 162 11.76 6.48 17.80
N LEU A 163 10.50 6.20 17.47
CA LEU A 163 9.37 7.06 17.82
C LEU A 163 9.21 7.20 19.33
N ALA A 164 9.41 6.13 20.11
CA ALA A 164 9.35 6.20 21.56
C ALA A 164 10.44 7.12 22.14
N LEU A 165 11.66 7.07 21.59
CA LEU A 165 12.78 7.92 22.01
C LEU A 165 12.56 9.38 21.60
N GLN A 166 12.24 9.63 20.33
CA GLN A 166 12.06 10.98 19.79
C GLN A 166 10.86 11.70 20.42
N SER A 167 9.72 11.01 20.57
CA SER A 167 8.56 11.61 21.25
C SER A 167 8.80 11.81 22.76
N GLY A 168 9.67 10.99 23.37
CA GLY A 168 10.18 11.24 24.72
C GLY A 168 11.01 12.52 24.81
N GLN A 169 11.93 12.72 23.87
CA GLN A 169 12.75 13.93 23.76
C GLN A 169 11.89 15.18 23.50
N MET A 170 10.92 15.10 22.59
CA MET A 170 9.95 16.18 22.35
C MET A 170 9.16 16.54 23.61
N SER A 171 8.68 15.53 24.36
CA SER A 171 7.97 15.75 25.62
C SER A 171 8.84 16.45 26.67
N GLN A 172 10.13 16.13 26.75
CA GLN A 172 11.07 16.82 27.64
C GLN A 172 11.38 18.24 27.16
N ALA A 173 11.59 18.44 25.85
CA ALA A 173 11.90 19.75 25.28
C ALA A 173 10.74 20.74 25.46
N THR A 174 9.49 20.30 25.29
CA THR A 174 8.30 21.13 25.53
C THR A 174 8.10 21.48 27.01
N GLN A 175 8.48 20.60 27.95
CA GLN A 175 8.51 20.92 29.39
C GLN A 175 9.60 21.94 29.73
N ALA A 176 10.78 21.83 29.11
CA ALA A 176 11.84 22.82 29.23
C ALA A 176 11.39 24.17 28.67
N LEU A 177 10.69 24.20 27.53
CA LEU A 177 10.08 25.41 26.98
C LEU A 177 9.07 26.04 27.96
N ALA A 178 8.17 25.25 28.54
CA ALA A 178 7.21 25.76 29.52
C ALA A 178 7.89 26.39 30.74
N THR A 179 8.98 25.78 31.21
CA THR A 179 9.80 26.32 32.30
C THR A 179 10.50 27.63 31.90
N ALA A 180 11.04 27.70 30.68
CA ALA A 180 11.72 28.89 30.18
C ALA A 180 10.75 30.05 29.92
N VAL A 181 9.52 29.75 29.49
CA VAL A 181 8.44 30.75 29.35
C VAL A 181 8.03 31.29 30.73
N ASP A 182 7.91 30.42 31.74
CA ASP A 182 7.53 30.80 33.11
C ASP A 182 8.53 31.75 33.77
N SER A 183 9.81 31.59 33.47
CA SER A 183 10.86 32.44 34.05
C SER A 183 10.80 33.88 33.53
N GLY A 184 10.12 34.13 32.42
CA GLY A 184 10.06 35.42 31.75
C GLY A 184 11.34 35.79 30.99
N ASP A 185 12.36 34.93 30.97
CA ASP A 185 13.60 35.14 30.21
C ASP A 185 13.35 34.85 28.73
N LEU A 186 13.21 35.91 27.94
CA LEU A 186 12.96 35.81 26.50
C LEU A 186 14.07 35.08 25.74
N ALA A 187 15.34 35.25 26.11
CA ALA A 187 16.44 34.60 25.41
C ALA A 187 16.45 33.09 25.69
N ALA A 188 16.21 32.71 26.94
CA ALA A 188 16.05 31.31 27.33
C ALA A 188 14.82 30.68 26.66
N ALA A 189 13.68 31.38 26.65
CA ALA A 189 12.44 30.92 26.03
C ALA A 189 12.59 30.70 24.52
N ARG A 190 13.21 31.63 23.79
CA ARG A 190 13.48 31.49 22.35
C ARG A 190 14.41 30.31 22.05
N THR A 191 15.44 30.11 22.88
CA THR A 191 16.37 28.97 22.75
C THR A 191 15.64 27.65 22.98
N ALA A 192 14.82 27.57 24.04
CA ALA A 192 14.03 26.39 24.35
C ALA A 192 12.95 26.12 23.29
N TYR A 193 12.39 27.17 22.68
CA TYR A 193 11.41 27.08 21.60
C TYR A 193 12.03 26.36 20.40
N ALA A 194 13.17 26.86 19.90
CA ALA A 194 13.87 26.26 18.77
C ALA A 194 14.22 24.78 19.06
N ALA A 195 14.71 24.47 20.27
CA ALA A 195 15.00 23.08 20.66
C ALA A 195 13.75 22.18 20.66
N ALA A 196 12.60 22.69 21.13
CA ALA A 196 11.34 21.95 21.13
C ALA A 196 10.76 21.75 19.73
N ARG A 197 10.90 22.75 18.84
CA ARG A 197 10.53 22.64 17.42
C ARG A 197 11.33 21.55 16.71
N ILE A 198 12.66 21.55 16.85
CA ILE A 198 13.52 20.52 16.28
C ILE A 198 13.11 19.12 16.76
N ALA A 199 12.81 18.96 18.05
CA ALA A 199 12.37 17.68 18.60
C ALA A 199 11.00 17.23 18.04
N TYR A 200 10.09 18.17 17.74
CA TYR A 200 8.81 17.86 17.09
C TYR A 200 8.98 17.40 15.63
N ARG A 201 9.87 18.06 14.86
CA ARG A 201 10.12 17.71 13.45
C ARG A 201 10.55 16.25 13.25
N HIS A 202 11.28 15.67 14.20
CA HIS A 202 11.67 14.24 14.14
C HIS A 202 10.49 13.26 14.22
N VAL A 203 9.32 13.67 14.71
CA VAL A 203 8.12 12.82 14.82
C VAL A 203 6.97 13.27 13.92
N GLU A 204 7.14 14.40 13.21
CA GLU A 204 6.05 15.08 12.51
C GLU A 204 5.41 14.22 11.42
N ALA A 205 6.23 13.46 10.68
CA ALA A 205 5.81 12.56 9.60
C ALA A 205 4.72 11.55 10.02
N VAL A 206 4.62 11.24 11.31
CA VAL A 206 3.55 10.41 11.86
C VAL A 206 2.49 11.23 12.56
N SER A 207 2.87 12.33 13.22
CA SER A 207 1.96 13.17 13.99
C SER A 207 0.79 13.71 13.15
N GLY A 208 1.00 13.99 11.85
CA GLY A 208 -0.07 14.43 10.94
C GLY A 208 -1.21 13.43 10.75
N ARG A 209 -1.03 12.16 11.16
CA ARG A 209 -2.10 11.15 11.20
C ARG A 209 -3.02 11.29 12.42
N ILE A 210 -2.65 12.16 13.36
CA ILE A 210 -3.34 12.40 14.62
C ILE A 210 -3.82 13.85 14.59
N ALA A 211 -4.67 14.18 13.62
CA ALA A 211 -5.01 15.56 13.26
C ALA A 211 -5.53 16.40 14.44
N ASP A 212 -6.25 15.82 15.41
CA ASP A 212 -6.72 16.57 16.58
C ASP A 212 -5.56 17.09 17.45
N ILE A 213 -4.47 16.33 17.56
CA ILE A 213 -3.30 16.73 18.35
C ILE A 213 -2.35 17.61 17.56
N GLU A 214 -2.21 17.37 16.26
CA GLU A 214 -1.40 18.20 15.37
C GLU A 214 -1.99 19.62 15.28
N ASN A 215 -3.30 19.76 15.09
CA ASN A 215 -3.98 21.06 15.13
C ASN A 215 -3.91 21.77 16.50
N ALA A 216 -3.61 21.06 17.58
CA ALA A 216 -3.42 21.66 18.91
C ALA A 216 -1.97 22.10 19.15
N ILE A 217 -1.01 21.32 18.64
CA ILE A 217 0.43 21.53 18.82
C ILE A 217 0.97 22.58 17.84
N ASP A 218 0.51 22.57 16.59
CA ASP A 218 1.08 23.38 15.50
C ASP A 218 0.03 24.10 14.62
N PRO A 219 -0.97 24.79 15.19
CA PRO A 219 -1.95 25.50 14.39
C PRO A 219 -1.33 26.72 13.68
N ILE A 220 -1.51 26.79 12.36
CA ILE A 220 -1.09 27.95 11.57
C ILE A 220 -2.18 29.03 11.62
N ALA A 221 -1.83 30.21 12.14
CA ALA A 221 -2.78 31.33 12.32
C ALA A 221 -3.52 31.70 11.02
N ALA A 222 -2.87 31.63 9.86
CA ALA A 222 -3.48 31.94 8.56
C ALA A 222 -4.68 31.04 8.20
N TYR A 223 -4.79 29.85 8.81
CA TYR A 223 -5.90 28.92 8.59
C TYR A 223 -7.02 29.06 9.62
N LEU A 224 -6.87 29.94 10.61
CA LEU A 224 -7.87 30.22 11.64
C LEU A 224 -8.67 31.47 11.30
N ALA A 225 -9.98 31.45 11.58
CA ALA A 225 -10.88 32.55 11.23
C ALA A 225 -10.51 33.86 11.96
N GLY A 226 -10.15 33.76 13.24
CA GLY A 226 -9.66 34.88 14.05
C GLY A 226 -8.15 35.15 13.91
N ARG A 227 -7.42 34.36 13.12
CA ARG A 227 -5.95 34.39 13.02
C ARG A 227 -5.28 34.33 14.40
N GLU A 228 -4.35 35.23 14.69
CA GLU A 228 -3.65 35.30 15.98
C GLU A 228 -4.59 35.62 17.17
N GLN A 229 -5.80 36.11 16.89
CA GLN A 229 -6.83 36.38 17.90
C GLN A 229 -7.84 35.22 18.06
N ASP A 230 -7.68 34.15 17.27
CA ASP A 230 -8.55 32.99 17.36
C ASP A 230 -8.27 32.21 18.66
N PRO A 231 -9.30 31.80 19.42
CA PRO A 231 -9.11 30.95 20.60
C PRO A 231 -8.42 29.61 20.30
N ALA A 232 -8.48 29.13 19.06
CA ALA A 232 -7.77 27.94 18.61
C ALA A 232 -6.29 28.19 18.29
N PHE A 233 -5.82 29.44 18.31
CA PHE A 233 -4.40 29.76 18.13
C PHE A 233 -3.61 29.43 19.39
N THR A 234 -3.20 28.16 19.49
CA THR A 234 -2.45 27.59 20.61
C THR A 234 -1.08 27.07 20.16
N GLY A 235 -0.44 26.23 20.96
CA GLY A 235 0.73 25.46 20.54
C GLY A 235 1.98 26.30 20.28
N PHE A 236 2.84 25.80 19.40
CA PHE A 236 4.12 26.41 19.06
C PHE A 236 3.94 27.82 18.50
N HIS A 237 3.16 27.99 17.43
CA HIS A 237 3.05 29.30 16.76
C HIS A 237 2.45 30.41 17.64
N ARG A 238 1.60 30.08 18.64
CA ARG A 238 1.15 31.09 19.62
C ARG A 238 2.26 31.54 20.55
N ILE A 239 3.13 30.62 20.97
CA ILE A 239 4.32 30.93 21.77
C ILE A 239 5.31 31.74 20.93
N GLU A 240 5.52 31.32 19.68
CA GLU A 240 6.35 32.02 18.70
C GLU A 240 5.91 33.48 18.52
N PHE A 241 4.61 33.70 18.29
CA PHE A 241 4.04 35.03 18.17
C PHE A 241 4.32 35.89 19.41
N GLY A 242 4.11 35.35 20.62
CA GLY A 242 4.40 36.09 21.84
C GLY A 242 5.89 36.43 21.99
N LEU A 243 6.76 35.45 21.77
CA LEU A 243 8.20 35.60 21.99
C LEU A 243 8.88 36.51 20.96
N TRP A 244 8.48 36.50 19.69
CA TRP A 244 9.13 37.28 18.63
C TRP A 244 8.35 38.52 18.20
N HIS A 245 7.02 38.42 18.03
CA HIS A 245 6.20 39.56 17.60
C HIS A 245 5.83 40.47 18.78
N GLU A 246 5.25 39.91 19.85
CA GLU A 246 4.90 40.69 21.05
C GLU A 246 6.12 41.00 21.91
N ASN A 247 7.27 40.35 21.64
CA ASN A 247 8.51 40.44 22.40
C ASN A 247 8.28 40.31 23.91
N SER A 248 7.44 39.34 24.30
CA SER A 248 6.98 39.13 25.67
C SER A 248 6.65 37.67 25.94
N ALA A 249 7.01 37.18 27.13
CA ALA A 249 6.58 35.88 27.64
C ALA A 249 5.28 35.98 28.46
N ALA A 250 4.78 37.20 28.70
CA ALA A 250 3.61 37.43 29.54
C ALA A 250 2.37 36.72 28.98
N GLY A 251 1.69 35.95 29.82
CA GLY A 251 0.48 35.22 29.44
C GLY A 251 0.72 33.95 28.61
N LEU A 252 1.97 33.61 28.26
CA LEU A 252 2.28 32.41 27.47
C LEU A 252 2.35 31.12 28.31
N LYS A 253 2.50 31.22 29.64
CA LYS A 253 2.65 30.04 30.51
C LYS A 253 1.51 29.01 30.35
N PRO A 254 0.21 29.39 30.35
CA PRO A 254 -0.86 28.43 30.10
C PRO A 254 -0.79 27.77 28.72
N VAL A 255 -0.32 28.49 27.69
CA VAL A 255 -0.15 27.94 26.33
C VAL A 255 1.00 26.93 26.31
N ALA A 256 2.12 27.24 26.94
CA ALA A 256 3.27 26.36 27.03
C ALA A 256 3.00 25.10 27.86
N ASP A 257 2.26 25.22 28.96
CA ASP A 257 1.80 24.06 29.75
C ASP A 257 0.88 23.15 28.93
N LYS A 258 -0.05 23.73 28.17
CA LYS A 258 -0.93 22.98 27.28
C LYS A 258 -0.12 22.25 26.20
N LEU A 259 0.84 22.94 25.56
CA LEU A 259 1.73 22.33 24.57
C LEU A 259 2.52 21.15 25.15
N ALA A 260 3.06 21.27 26.38
CA ALA A 260 3.76 20.17 27.04
C ALA A 260 2.83 18.97 27.34
N ALA A 261 1.57 19.23 27.71
CA ALA A 261 0.57 18.19 27.90
C ALA A 261 0.19 17.51 26.57
N ASP A 262 -0.01 18.28 25.50
CA ASP A 262 -0.31 17.76 24.17
C ASP A 262 0.87 16.95 23.62
N ALA A 263 2.12 17.37 23.84
CA ALA A 263 3.31 16.59 23.48
C ALA A 263 3.38 15.25 24.24
N ALA A 264 3.01 15.22 25.53
CA ALA A 264 2.92 13.98 26.29
C ALA A 264 1.80 13.06 25.76
N ALA A 265 0.65 13.62 25.38
CA ALA A 265 -0.43 12.86 24.75
C ALA A 265 -0.03 12.33 23.37
N LEU A 266 0.69 13.11 22.55
CA LEU A 266 1.22 12.67 21.25
C LEU A 266 2.18 11.50 21.44
N ARG A 267 3.14 11.61 22.38
CA ARG A 267 4.04 10.52 22.76
C ARG A 267 3.28 9.23 23.07
N ASP A 268 2.23 9.31 23.87
CA ASP A 268 1.50 8.11 24.30
C ASP A 268 0.64 7.53 23.17
N ARG A 269 0.09 8.36 22.27
CA ARG A 269 -0.59 7.90 21.05
C ARG A 269 0.38 7.26 20.05
N LEU A 270 1.57 7.83 19.85
CA LEU A 270 2.62 7.27 18.99
C LEU A 270 3.08 5.89 19.46
N LYS A 271 3.19 5.66 20.79
CA LYS A 271 3.52 4.35 21.35
C LYS A 271 2.45 3.27 21.05
N ALA A 272 1.18 3.69 21.00
CA ALA A 272 0.04 2.83 20.76
C ALA A 272 -0.23 2.58 19.28
N LEU A 273 0.28 3.45 18.40
CA LEU A 273 0.06 3.36 16.97
C LEU A 273 0.64 2.06 16.39
N LYS A 274 -0.13 1.45 15.49
CA LYS A 274 0.29 0.28 14.71
C LYS A 274 0.69 0.75 13.32
N PHE A 275 1.80 0.22 12.83
CA PHE A 275 2.32 0.51 11.50
C PHE A 275 2.26 -0.75 10.66
N GLU A 276 1.80 -0.59 9.43
CA GLU A 276 2.05 -1.54 8.36
C GLU A 276 3.42 -1.23 7.73
N PRO A 277 4.10 -2.19 7.08
CA PRO A 277 5.38 -1.94 6.42
C PRO A 277 5.34 -0.77 5.44
N ALA A 278 4.24 -0.63 4.69
CA ALA A 278 4.04 0.43 3.70
C ALA A 278 3.99 1.84 4.32
N ASP A 279 3.66 1.94 5.62
CA ASP A 279 3.56 3.23 6.31
C ASP A 279 4.93 3.88 6.52
N LEU A 280 6.02 3.11 6.60
CA LEU A 280 7.36 3.65 6.86
C LEU A 280 7.80 4.62 5.76
N ALA A 281 7.78 4.17 4.51
CA ALA A 281 8.07 5.02 3.36
C ALA A 281 6.89 5.98 3.06
N GLY A 282 5.65 5.50 3.15
CA GLY A 282 4.48 6.28 2.76
C GLY A 282 4.19 7.48 3.65
N ASN A 283 4.46 7.41 4.96
CA ASN A 283 4.36 8.57 5.84
C ASN A 283 5.45 9.61 5.50
N ALA A 284 6.69 9.15 5.24
CA ALA A 284 7.80 10.03 4.91
C ALA A 284 7.60 10.75 3.57
N SER A 285 7.14 10.05 2.51
CA SER A 285 6.89 10.70 1.23
C SER A 285 5.75 11.72 1.29
N ARG A 286 4.66 11.42 1.99
CA ARG A 286 3.56 12.37 2.21
C ARG A 286 4.00 13.62 2.94
N GLU A 287 4.81 13.46 3.98
CA GLU A 287 5.28 14.60 4.76
C GLU A 287 6.29 15.44 3.97
N ALA A 288 7.21 14.82 3.23
CA ALA A 288 8.10 15.54 2.32
C ALA A 288 7.31 16.37 1.28
N ARG A 289 6.22 15.81 0.75
CA ARG A 289 5.35 16.49 -0.21
C ARG A 289 4.56 17.65 0.44
N ARG A 290 4.03 17.45 1.65
CA ARG A 290 3.36 18.51 2.43
C ARG A 290 4.29 19.70 2.64
N LEU A 291 5.52 19.45 3.09
CA LEU A 291 6.53 20.49 3.30
C LEU A 291 6.84 21.25 2.01
N ALA A 292 6.98 20.54 0.88
CA ALA A 292 7.23 21.16 -0.42
C ALA A 292 6.10 22.05 -0.93
N GLU A 293 4.85 21.67 -0.68
CA GLU A 293 3.67 22.35 -1.22
C GLU A 293 3.24 23.57 -0.37
N GLY A 294 3.56 23.58 0.92
CA GLY A 294 3.18 24.64 1.85
C GLY A 294 4.38 25.28 2.55
N PRO A 295 4.83 24.75 3.70
CA PRO A 295 5.83 25.37 4.58
C PRO A 295 7.10 25.89 3.89
N ILE A 296 7.67 25.15 2.93
CA ILE A 296 8.88 25.60 2.21
C ILE A 296 8.58 26.79 1.29
N VAL A 297 7.37 26.94 0.79
CA VAL A 297 7.03 28.08 -0.07
C VAL A 297 6.71 29.31 0.78
N SER A 298 5.85 29.13 1.80
CA SER A 298 5.31 30.22 2.61
C SER A 298 6.18 30.63 3.79
N GLY A 299 7.03 29.74 4.30
CA GLY A 299 7.49 29.75 5.68
C GLY A 299 6.47 29.08 6.60
N ASP A 300 6.97 28.41 7.62
CA ASP A 300 6.22 27.79 8.72
C ASP A 300 6.36 28.63 10.00
N SER A 301 7.60 28.99 10.36
CA SER A 301 7.94 29.84 11.52
C SER A 301 8.01 31.31 11.10
N LEU A 302 6.83 31.92 10.91
CA LEU A 302 6.68 33.28 10.37
C LEU A 302 7.34 34.39 11.21
N TYR A 303 7.63 34.13 12.48
CA TYR A 303 8.16 35.12 13.42
C TYR A 303 9.59 34.78 13.88
N ALA A 304 9.89 33.51 14.12
CA ALA A 304 11.19 33.04 14.58
C ALA A 304 12.22 32.94 13.45
N GLY A 305 11.77 32.60 12.24
CA GLY A 305 12.60 32.52 11.04
C GLY A 305 13.65 31.39 11.05
N ASP A 306 13.47 30.38 11.89
CA ASP A 306 14.36 29.22 12.08
C ASP A 306 14.06 28.03 11.16
N ASP A 307 13.19 28.23 10.16
CA ASP A 307 12.65 27.21 9.27
C ASP A 307 13.71 26.33 8.60
N LEU A 308 14.87 26.86 8.22
CA LEU A 308 15.94 26.05 7.61
C LEU A 308 16.46 24.95 8.55
N SER A 309 16.56 25.26 9.85
CA SER A 309 16.98 24.29 10.86
C SER A 309 15.88 23.26 11.09
N GLU A 310 14.62 23.70 11.08
CA GLU A 310 13.46 22.82 11.19
C GLU A 310 13.34 21.88 9.98
N PHE A 311 13.55 22.36 8.75
CA PHE A 311 13.54 21.52 7.55
C PHE A 311 14.70 20.52 7.56
N ALA A 312 15.87 20.88 8.08
CA ALA A 312 16.96 19.93 8.26
C ALA A 312 16.56 18.80 9.24
N ALA A 313 15.95 19.15 10.38
CA ALA A 313 15.44 18.16 11.34
C ALA A 313 14.29 17.33 10.77
N ALA A 314 13.43 17.92 9.94
CA ALA A 314 12.38 17.19 9.23
C ALA A 314 13.01 16.13 8.32
N VAL A 315 14.03 16.48 7.53
CA VAL A 315 14.76 15.50 6.69
C VAL A 315 15.32 14.33 7.51
N ASP A 316 15.87 14.60 8.70
CA ASP A 316 16.35 13.54 9.60
C ASP A 316 15.21 12.65 10.13
N GLY A 317 14.07 13.24 10.45
CA GLY A 317 12.84 12.53 10.83
C GLY A 317 12.27 11.64 9.70
N LEU A 318 12.34 12.13 8.47
CA LEU A 318 11.91 11.42 7.25
C LEU A 318 12.86 10.28 6.88
N GLU A 319 14.17 10.49 7.03
CA GLU A 319 15.16 9.50 6.63
C GLU A 319 15.13 8.28 7.53
N LYS A 320 14.85 8.41 8.82
CA LYS A 320 14.91 7.27 9.74
C LYS A 320 14.02 6.10 9.30
N PRO A 321 12.69 6.22 9.11
CA PRO A 321 11.87 5.07 8.68
C PRO A 321 12.28 4.54 7.31
N VAL A 322 12.72 5.41 6.40
CA VAL A 322 13.17 5.04 5.06
C VAL A 322 14.47 4.23 5.10
N SER A 323 15.44 4.64 5.93
CA SER A 323 16.72 3.98 6.08
C SER A 323 16.61 2.52 6.53
N LEU A 324 15.56 2.20 7.32
CA LEU A 324 15.28 0.84 7.78
C LEU A 324 14.81 -0.08 6.65
N LEU A 325 14.30 0.49 5.56
CA LEU A 325 13.86 -0.25 4.37
C LEU A 325 14.97 -0.35 3.31
N LEU A 326 15.99 0.52 3.34
CA LEU A 326 17.05 0.54 2.34
C LEU A 326 17.79 -0.79 2.15
N PRO A 327 18.10 -1.60 3.19
CA PRO A 327 18.70 -2.91 2.98
C PRO A 327 17.81 -3.84 2.14
N LEU A 328 16.51 -3.86 2.44
CA LEU A 328 15.54 -4.68 1.69
C LEU A 328 15.35 -4.14 0.27
N ALA A 329 15.29 -2.80 0.12
CA ALA A 329 15.15 -2.16 -1.19
C ALA A 329 16.42 -2.34 -2.03
N GLY A 330 17.61 -2.40 -1.43
CA GLY A 330 18.86 -2.65 -2.13
C GLY A 330 18.94 -4.05 -2.71
N GLU A 331 18.39 -5.05 -2.03
CA GLU A 331 18.27 -6.41 -2.55
C GLU A 331 17.22 -6.52 -3.66
N ALA A 332 16.06 -5.87 -3.46
CA ALA A 332 14.94 -5.96 -4.41
C ALA A 332 15.10 -5.08 -5.65
N SER A 333 15.65 -3.87 -5.47
CA SER A 333 15.79 -2.82 -6.49
C SER A 333 16.95 -1.85 -6.15
N PRO A 334 18.20 -2.19 -6.53
CA PRO A 334 19.38 -1.35 -6.27
C PRO A 334 19.22 0.10 -6.75
N ASP A 335 18.60 0.30 -7.92
CA ASP A 335 18.35 1.63 -8.49
C ASP A 335 17.42 2.48 -7.61
N THR A 336 16.43 1.85 -6.96
CA THR A 336 15.53 2.53 -6.04
C THR A 336 16.27 2.93 -4.76
N ALA A 337 17.04 2.02 -4.16
CA ALA A 337 17.84 2.33 -2.99
C ALA A 337 18.85 3.47 -3.26
N LYS A 338 19.48 3.47 -4.44
CA LYS A 338 20.37 4.55 -4.86
C LYS A 338 19.64 5.87 -5.03
N ALA A 339 18.53 5.88 -5.76
CA ALA A 339 17.75 7.10 -6.02
C ALA A 339 17.28 7.78 -4.72
N VAL A 340 16.84 6.99 -3.74
CA VAL A 340 16.45 7.47 -2.41
C VAL A 340 17.64 8.10 -1.67
N THR A 341 18.77 7.40 -1.63
CA THR A 341 19.99 7.89 -0.97
C THR A 341 20.47 9.21 -1.59
N ASP A 342 20.49 9.28 -2.92
CA ASP A 342 20.87 10.49 -3.66
C ASP A 342 19.90 11.65 -3.38
N ALA A 343 18.58 11.38 -3.29
CA ALA A 343 17.57 12.41 -3.05
C ALA A 343 17.67 13.01 -1.64
N PHE A 344 17.94 12.20 -0.61
CA PHE A 344 18.24 12.70 0.73
C PHE A 344 19.49 13.57 0.75
N ALA A 345 20.57 13.12 0.09
CA ALA A 345 21.80 13.89 -0.01
C ALA A 345 21.61 15.22 -0.76
N ALA A 346 20.87 15.21 -1.87
CA ALA A 346 20.56 16.40 -2.66
C ALA A 346 19.71 17.40 -1.86
N THR A 347 18.72 16.92 -1.10
CA THR A 347 17.88 17.77 -0.26
C THR A 347 18.69 18.45 0.84
N ARG A 348 19.56 17.71 1.54
CA ARG A 348 20.48 18.29 2.53
C ARG A 348 21.43 19.30 1.92
N ALA A 349 21.97 19.01 0.73
CA ALA A 349 22.83 19.94 0.01
C ALA A 349 22.08 21.23 -0.35
N GLU A 350 20.81 21.14 -0.74
CA GLU A 350 19.99 22.32 -1.05
C GLU A 350 19.74 23.17 0.19
N ILE A 351 19.38 22.57 1.33
CA ILE A 351 19.27 23.28 2.62
C ILE A 351 20.59 23.95 2.98
N GLY A 352 21.72 23.24 2.82
CA GLY A 352 23.06 23.75 3.13
C GLY A 352 23.48 24.98 2.32
N LYS A 353 22.96 25.16 1.09
CA LYS A 353 23.21 26.36 0.26
C LYS A 353 22.53 27.61 0.83
N LEU A 354 21.49 27.43 1.63
CA LEU A 354 20.67 28.51 2.17
C LEU A 354 21.17 28.99 3.53
N GLY A 355 22.20 28.36 4.10
CA GLY A 355 22.83 28.81 5.35
C GLY A 355 23.54 30.16 5.21
N GLY A 356 23.57 30.94 6.30
CA GLY A 356 24.26 32.22 6.35
C GLY A 356 25.79 32.08 6.55
N PRO A 357 26.53 33.20 6.51
CA PRO A 357 27.96 33.21 6.82
C PRO A 357 28.22 32.69 8.23
N GLY A 358 29.14 31.73 8.37
CA GLY A 358 29.60 31.23 9.66
C GLY A 358 28.52 30.51 10.47
N SER A 359 28.04 29.36 10.02
CA SER A 359 27.17 28.41 10.78
C SER A 359 25.86 28.97 11.37
N ALA A 360 25.56 30.26 11.24
CA ALA A 360 24.31 30.87 11.64
C ALA A 360 23.31 30.77 10.46
N PRO A 361 22.14 30.15 10.66
CA PRO A 361 21.08 30.16 9.64
C PRO A 361 20.67 31.61 9.33
N VAL A 362 20.44 31.94 8.05
CA VAL A 362 19.73 33.17 7.70
C VAL A 362 18.27 33.07 8.16
N ALA A 363 17.66 34.20 8.50
CA ALA A 363 16.22 34.19 8.79
C ALA A 363 15.47 33.76 7.52
N TYR A 364 14.46 32.90 7.66
CA TYR A 364 13.78 32.35 6.49
C TYR A 364 13.15 33.41 5.59
N SER A 365 12.70 34.52 6.16
CA SER A 365 12.22 35.71 5.44
C SER A 365 13.25 36.29 4.46
N GLU A 366 14.54 36.04 4.66
CA GLU A 366 15.64 36.50 3.79
C GLU A 366 15.98 35.50 2.68
N VAL A 367 15.47 34.25 2.75
CA VAL A 367 15.65 33.26 1.70
C VAL A 367 14.86 33.69 0.45
N PRO A 368 15.52 33.91 -0.71
CA PRO A 368 14.86 34.38 -1.92
C PRO A 368 13.77 33.41 -2.41
N PRO A 369 12.67 33.90 -3.00
CA PRO A 369 11.58 33.05 -3.51
C PRO A 369 12.04 31.95 -4.49
N ASP A 370 13.00 32.25 -5.37
CA ASP A 370 13.55 31.25 -6.31
C ASP A 370 14.33 30.14 -5.58
N ALA A 371 15.04 30.48 -4.50
CA ALA A 371 15.73 29.51 -3.65
C ALA A 371 14.74 28.63 -2.88
N ARG A 372 13.64 29.21 -2.37
CA ARG A 372 12.55 28.43 -1.75
C ARG A 372 11.91 27.45 -2.74
N LYS A 373 11.69 27.89 -3.98
CA LYS A 373 11.18 27.04 -5.06
C LYS A 373 12.14 25.90 -5.40
N ALA A 374 13.45 26.16 -5.42
CA ALA A 374 14.46 25.13 -5.63
C ALA A 374 14.47 24.10 -4.48
N LEU A 375 14.37 24.56 -3.23
CA LEU A 375 14.24 23.69 -2.07
C LEU A 375 12.96 22.85 -2.11
N ALA A 376 11.82 23.45 -2.45
CA ALA A 376 10.55 22.73 -2.61
C ALA A 376 10.67 21.63 -3.68
N ALA A 377 11.31 21.93 -4.82
CA ALA A 377 11.55 20.95 -5.86
C ALA A 377 12.44 19.78 -5.40
N ALA A 378 13.43 20.04 -4.53
CA ALA A 378 14.25 19.00 -3.93
C ALA A 378 13.42 18.08 -3.01
N PHE A 379 12.50 18.64 -2.21
CA PHE A 379 11.58 17.86 -1.38
C PHE A 379 10.56 17.06 -2.21
N VAL A 380 10.06 17.59 -3.33
CA VAL A 380 9.22 16.82 -4.27
C VAL A 380 10.01 15.64 -4.84
N ALA A 381 11.25 15.86 -5.29
CA ALA A 381 12.11 14.79 -5.80
C ALA A 381 12.42 13.73 -4.72
N LEU A 382 12.59 14.16 -3.46
CA LEU A 382 12.71 13.25 -2.32
C LEU A 382 11.44 12.41 -2.12
N ALA A 383 10.27 13.04 -2.12
CA ALA A 383 9.00 12.33 -1.99
C ALA A 383 8.82 11.29 -3.10
N ASP A 384 9.05 11.68 -4.36
CA ASP A 384 8.94 10.80 -5.53
C ASP A 384 9.94 9.63 -5.47
N ALA A 385 11.16 9.87 -4.99
CA ALA A 385 12.15 8.81 -4.80
C ALA A 385 11.72 7.82 -3.70
N VAL A 386 11.22 8.32 -2.57
CA VAL A 386 10.73 7.49 -1.45
C VAL A 386 9.48 6.70 -1.84
N ASP A 387 8.58 7.27 -2.64
CA ASP A 387 7.36 6.59 -3.13
C ASP A 387 7.68 5.34 -3.96
N ARG A 388 8.89 5.21 -4.52
CA ARG A 388 9.34 4.02 -5.25
C ARG A 388 9.61 2.81 -4.36
N ILE A 389 9.79 3.00 -3.04
CA ILE A 389 10.16 1.92 -2.11
C ILE A 389 9.04 0.89 -1.98
N ASN A 390 7.81 1.32 -1.75
CA ASN A 390 6.67 0.42 -1.56
C ASN A 390 6.46 -0.52 -2.77
N PRO A 391 6.39 -0.03 -4.03
CA PRO A 391 6.36 -0.88 -5.22
C PRO A 391 7.54 -1.85 -5.29
N ALA A 392 8.77 -1.36 -5.06
CA ALA A 392 9.97 -2.18 -5.12
C ALA A 392 9.96 -3.34 -4.10
N LEU A 393 9.31 -3.12 -2.95
CA LEU A 393 9.18 -4.11 -1.88
C LEU A 393 7.87 -4.92 -1.95
N GLY A 394 7.00 -4.63 -2.92
CA GLY A 394 5.70 -5.30 -3.06
C GLY A 394 4.71 -5.00 -1.93
N LEU A 395 4.72 -3.76 -1.43
CA LEU A 395 3.89 -3.29 -0.32
C LEU A 395 2.63 -2.52 -0.78
N GLU A 396 2.25 -2.68 -2.06
CA GLU A 396 1.07 -2.02 -2.66
C GLU A 396 -0.24 -2.76 -2.44
#